data_AF-A0A223V144-F1
#
_entry.id   AF-A0A223V144-F1
#
_cell.length_a   1.000
_cell.length_b   1.000
_cell.length_c   1.000
_cell.angle_alpha   90.00
_cell.angle_beta   90.00
_cell.angle_gamma   90.00
#
_symmetry.space_group_name_H-M   'P 1'
#
loop_
_entity.id
_entity.type
_entity.pdbx_description
1 polymer ?
#
loop_
_entity_poly.entity_id
_entity_poly.type
_entity_poly.pdbx_seq_one_letter_code
_entity_poly.pdbx_strand_id
1 'polypeptide(L)'
;MLRFILHYGIHFVVPILIAFFFFKEHRLKVSLILLAGILLDVDHLLADPIFDADRCSIGFHPLHTYWAIAVYFLMLFWKTTRIWGIAFLIHMIADLTDCLFIRFNF
;
A
#
# COMPACT_ATOMS: atom_id res chain seq x y z
N MET A 1 -10.77 -10.52 12.46
CA MET A 1 -9.38 -10.81 12.88
C MET A 1 -8.47 -11.13 11.70
N LEU A 2 -8.88 -12.04 10.79
CA LEU A 2 -8.09 -12.36 9.60
C LEU A 2 -7.81 -11.14 8.70
N ARG A 3 -8.86 -10.36 8.37
CA ARG A 3 -8.76 -9.09 7.62
C ARG A 3 -7.64 -8.18 8.16
N PHE A 4 -7.69 -7.88 9.46
CA PHE A 4 -6.69 -7.09 10.18
C PHE A 4 -5.27 -7.67 10.04
N ILE A 5 -5.09 -8.97 10.29
CA ILE A 5 -3.78 -9.62 10.20
C ILE A 5 -3.22 -9.52 8.79
N LEU A 6 -4.05 -9.72 7.76
CA LEU A 6 -3.62 -9.63 6.37
C LEU A 6 -3.27 -8.19 5.99
N HIS A 7 -4.15 -7.23 6.24
CA HIS A 7 -3.94 -5.82 5.89
C HIS A 7 -2.66 -5.26 6.55
N TYR A 8 -2.55 -5.35 7.88
CA TYR A 8 -1.36 -4.87 8.59
C TYR A 8 -0.12 -5.73 8.32
N GLY A 9 -0.29 -7.04 8.09
CA GLY A 9 0.79 -7.91 7.66
C GLY A 9 1.39 -7.46 6.32
N ILE A 10 0.54 -7.06 5.37
CA ILE A 10 0.98 -6.55 4.07
C ILE A 10 1.64 -5.17 4.23
N HIS A 11 1.12 -4.26 5.07
CA HIS A 11 1.76 -2.96 5.27
C HIS A 11 3.13 -3.04 5.96
N PHE A 12 3.31 -3.93 6.92
CA PHE A 12 4.48 -3.87 7.80
C PHE A 12 5.46 -5.04 7.59
N VAL A 13 4.99 -6.24 7.26
CA VAL A 13 5.87 -7.42 7.12
C VAL A 13 6.37 -7.55 5.68
N VAL A 14 5.48 -7.42 4.69
CA VAL A 14 5.85 -7.61 3.27
C VAL A 14 6.95 -6.64 2.80
N PRO A 15 6.93 -5.33 3.13
CA PRO A 15 8.04 -4.41 2.84
C PRO A 15 9.39 -4.88 3.36
N ILE A 16 9.44 -5.37 4.59
CA ILE A 16 10.67 -5.84 5.23
C ILE A 16 11.18 -7.09 4.53
N LEU A 17 10.29 -8.05 4.22
CA LEU A 17 10.66 -9.26 3.49
C LEU A 17 11.19 -8.92 2.10
N ILE A 18 10.52 -8.03 1.35
CA ILE A 18 10.98 -7.61 0.01
C ILE A 18 12.35 -6.96 0.09
N ALA A 19 12.56 -6.01 1.00
CA ALA A 19 13.87 -5.39 1.18
C ALA A 19 14.95 -6.41 1.56
N PHE A 20 14.65 -7.34 2.48
CA PHE A 20 15.58 -8.35 2.96
C PHE A 20 16.03 -9.32 1.85
N PHE A 21 15.09 -9.83 1.05
CA PHE A 21 15.38 -10.82 0.01
C PHE A 21 15.97 -10.19 -1.26
N PHE A 22 15.49 -9.02 -1.69
CA PHE A 22 15.83 -8.44 -3.00
C PHE A 22 16.89 -7.32 -2.95
N PHE A 23 17.10 -6.65 -1.81
CA PHE A 23 17.99 -5.48 -1.70
C PHE A 23 19.13 -5.69 -0.71
N LYS A 24 19.94 -6.74 -0.92
CA LYS A 24 20.98 -7.22 0.01
C LYS A 24 21.93 -6.14 0.55
N GLU A 25 22.38 -5.21 -0.30
CA GLU A 25 23.34 -4.15 0.09
C GLU A 25 22.70 -2.96 0.81
N HIS A 26 21.39 -2.77 0.66
CA HIS A 26 20.68 -1.58 1.13
C HIS A 26 19.40 -1.92 1.91
N ARG A 27 19.35 -3.11 2.54
CA ARG A 27 18.15 -3.66 3.19
C ARG A 27 17.44 -2.65 4.07
N LEU A 28 18.14 -2.03 5.03
CA LEU A 28 17.54 -1.07 5.95
C LEU A 28 16.95 0.15 5.23
N LYS A 29 17.72 0.77 4.32
CA LYS A 29 17.28 1.94 3.56
C LYS A 29 16.04 1.62 2.72
N VAL A 30 16.04 0.48 2.05
CA VAL A 30 14.92 0.06 1.20
C VAL A 30 13.70 -0.31 2.05
N SER A 31 13.88 -1.01 3.18
CA SER A 31 12.78 -1.27 4.13
C SER A 31 12.11 0.02 4.57
N LEU A 32 12.88 1.06 4.94
CA LEU A 32 12.33 2.34 5.37
C LEU A 32 11.54 3.04 4.26
N ILE A 33 12.02 3.00 3.00
CA ILE A 33 11.29 3.57 1.86
C ILE A 33 10.00 2.78 1.59
N LEU A 34 10.07 1.45 1.62
CA LEU A 34 8.89 0.61 1.38
C LEU A 34 7.84 0.79 2.48
N LEU A 35 8.25 0.87 3.75
CA LEU A 35 7.36 1.18 4.88
C LEU A 35 6.77 2.59 4.79
N ALA A 36 7.53 3.57 4.28
CA ALA A 36 7.02 4.91 4.03
C ALA A 36 5.90 4.96 2.97
N GLY A 37 5.62 3.85 2.27
CA GLY A 37 4.44 3.72 1.41
C GLY A 37 3.12 3.98 2.14
N ILE A 38 3.06 3.77 3.45
CA ILE A 38 1.88 4.07 4.29
C ILE A 38 1.52 5.57 4.31
N LEU A 39 2.45 6.45 3.91
CA LEU A 39 2.17 7.88 3.82
C LEU A 39 1.13 8.22 2.73
N LEU A 40 0.81 7.28 1.84
CA LEU A 40 -0.31 7.44 0.89
C LEU A 40 -1.65 7.67 1.60
N ASP A 41 -1.86 7.07 2.78
CA ASP A 41 -3.08 7.22 3.58
C ASP A 41 -3.35 8.66 4.03
N VAL A 42 -2.44 9.60 3.81
CA VAL A 42 -2.67 11.01 4.15
C VAL A 42 -3.93 11.58 3.46
N ASP A 43 -4.32 11.01 2.32
CA ASP A 43 -5.56 11.40 1.62
C ASP A 43 -6.84 10.88 2.31
N HIS A 44 -6.74 10.00 3.31
CA HIS A 44 -7.86 9.63 4.19
C HIS A 44 -8.36 10.81 5.02
N LEU A 45 -7.50 11.79 5.29
CA LEU A 45 -7.88 13.03 5.99
C LEU A 45 -8.90 13.87 5.20
N LEU A 46 -9.10 13.57 3.91
CA LEU A 46 -10.08 14.22 3.05
C LEU A 46 -11.48 13.56 3.10
N ALA A 47 -11.61 12.44 3.82
CA ALA A 47 -12.87 11.70 3.92
C ALA A 47 -13.74 12.19 5.09
N ASP A 48 -15.06 12.07 4.91
CA ASP A 48 -16.06 12.25 5.97
C ASP A 48 -16.97 11.00 6.03
N PRO A 49 -16.94 10.21 7.12
CA PRO A 49 -16.04 10.34 8.27
C PRO A 49 -14.59 9.99 7.92
N ILE A 50 -13.61 10.56 8.66
CA ILE A 50 -12.18 10.29 8.43
C ILE A 50 -11.89 8.78 8.57
N PHE A 51 -12.40 8.15 9.63
CA PHE A 51 -12.26 6.71 9.85
C PHE A 51 -13.61 6.01 9.66
N ASP A 52 -13.62 5.00 8.80
CA ASP A 52 -14.74 4.10 8.58
C ASP A 52 -14.18 2.68 8.36
N ALA A 53 -14.57 1.74 9.23
CA ALA A 53 -14.04 0.37 9.21
C ALA A 53 -14.62 -0.49 8.07
N ASP A 54 -15.70 -0.04 7.43
CA ASP A 54 -16.39 -0.78 6.36
C ASP A 54 -16.30 -0.06 5.00
N ARG A 55 -15.39 0.92 4.89
CA ARG A 55 -15.10 1.61 3.63
C ARG A 55 -13.98 0.92 2.86
N CYS A 56 -14.24 0.67 1.58
CA CYS A 56 -13.19 0.30 0.63
C CYS A 56 -12.44 1.56 0.17
N SER A 57 -11.12 1.63 0.42
CA SER A 57 -10.27 2.76 0.04
C SER A 57 -10.08 2.91 -1.47
N ILE A 58 -9.98 1.78 -2.19
CA ILE A 58 -9.71 1.76 -3.64
C ILE A 58 -10.86 2.42 -4.41
N GLY A 59 -10.53 3.50 -5.13
CA GLY A 59 -11.50 4.30 -5.87
C GLY A 59 -12.28 5.32 -5.02
N PHE A 60 -12.14 5.29 -3.69
CA PHE A 60 -12.74 6.29 -2.80
C PHE A 60 -11.79 7.46 -2.55
N HIS A 61 -10.53 7.18 -2.18
CA HIS A 61 -9.56 8.23 -1.88
C HIS A 61 -8.75 8.66 -3.13
N PRO A 62 -8.35 9.96 -3.25
CA PRO A 62 -7.68 10.49 -4.44
C PRO A 62 -6.41 9.73 -4.89
N LEU A 63 -5.55 9.32 -3.95
CA LEU A 63 -4.31 8.58 -4.19
C LEU A 63 -4.55 7.06 -4.32
N HIS A 64 -5.77 6.61 -4.09
CA HIS A 64 -6.23 5.23 -4.20
C HIS A 64 -7.09 4.99 -5.46
N THR A 65 -7.11 5.96 -6.38
CA THR A 65 -7.83 5.84 -7.66
C THR A 65 -7.10 4.91 -8.63
N TYR A 66 -7.84 4.30 -9.57
CA TYR A 66 -7.24 3.48 -10.64
C TYR A 66 -6.20 4.24 -11.48
N TRP A 67 -6.39 5.56 -11.65
CA TRP A 67 -5.41 6.42 -12.31
C TRP A 67 -4.11 6.54 -11.50
N ALA A 68 -4.20 6.74 -10.18
CA ALA A 68 -3.03 6.75 -9.31
C ALA A 68 -2.30 5.40 -9.33
N ILE A 69 -3.05 4.29 -9.25
CA ILE A 69 -2.49 2.93 -9.35
C ILE A 69 -1.74 2.73 -10.66
N ALA A 70 -2.29 3.18 -11.79
CA ALA A 70 -1.61 3.13 -13.09
C ALA A 70 -0.29 3.90 -13.07
N VAL A 71 -0.24 5.08 -12.44
CA VAL A 71 1.01 5.83 -12.24
C VAL A 71 2.01 5.04 -11.39
N TYR A 72 1.57 4.37 -10.32
CA TYR A 72 2.45 3.55 -9.48
C TYR A 72 3.06 2.37 -10.26
N PHE A 73 2.29 1.74 -11.17
CA PHE A 73 2.85 0.77 -12.12
C PHE A 73 3.87 1.39 -13.07
N LEU A 74 3.60 2.59 -13.59
CA LEU A 74 4.55 3.29 -14.45
C LEU A 74 5.86 3.62 -13.71
N MET A 75 5.80 3.96 -12.42
CA MET A 75 6.98 4.23 -11.61
C MET A 75 7.97 3.06 -11.56
N LEU A 76 7.56 1.82 -11.84
CA LEU A 76 8.43 0.65 -11.86
C LEU A 76 9.49 0.70 -12.99
N PHE A 77 9.21 1.41 -14.08
CA PHE A 77 10.09 1.45 -15.26
C PHE A 77 11.36 2.27 -15.03
N TRP A 78 11.32 3.32 -14.20
CA TRP A 78 12.48 4.19 -13.94
C TRP A 78 13.21 3.84 -12.65
N LYS A 79 14.54 3.75 -12.70
CA LYS A 79 15.39 3.36 -11.56
C LYS A 79 15.19 4.24 -10.32
N THR A 80 14.93 5.54 -10.51
CA THR A 80 14.75 6.53 -9.44
C THR A 80 13.43 6.36 -8.70
N THR A 81 12.36 6.04 -9.41
CA THR A 81 10.99 5.91 -8.85
C THR A 81 10.62 4.48 -8.48
N ARG A 82 11.37 3.48 -8.96
CA ARG A 82 11.00 2.07 -8.84
C ARG A 82 10.67 1.62 -7.42
N ILE A 83 11.50 1.98 -6.45
CA ILE A 83 11.29 1.56 -5.05
C ILE A 83 10.02 2.19 -4.48
N TRP A 84 9.75 3.46 -4.80
CA TRP A 84 8.50 4.12 -4.43
C TRP A 84 7.28 3.49 -5.12
N GLY A 85 7.39 3.14 -6.41
CA GLY A 85 6.34 2.41 -7.11
C GLY A 85 6.03 1.06 -6.44
N ILE A 86 7.05 0.31 -6.03
CA ILE A 86 6.87 -0.93 -5.25
C ILE A 86 6.18 -0.64 -3.91
N ALA A 87 6.62 0.38 -3.17
CA ALA A 87 6.03 0.77 -1.88
C ALA A 87 4.53 1.05 -2.02
N PHE A 88 4.17 1.87 -3.00
CA PHE A 88 2.79 2.26 -3.27
C PHE A 88 1.93 1.09 -3.74
N LEU A 89 2.47 0.19 -4.58
CA LEU A 89 1.73 -1.00 -5.00
C LEU A 89 1.54 -2.02 -3.86
N ILE A 90 2.50 -2.17 -2.95
CA ILE A 90 2.30 -3.00 -1.74
C ILE A 90 1.16 -2.43 -0.89
N HIS A 91 1.13 -1.10 -0.73
CA HIS A 91 0.07 -0.39 -0.01
C HIS A 91 -1.31 -0.62 -0.69
N MET A 92 -1.40 -0.49 -2.02
CA MET A 92 -2.64 -0.82 -2.76
C MET A 92 -3.08 -2.28 -2.58
N ILE A 93 -2.16 -3.24 -2.42
CA ILE A 93 -2.49 -4.66 -2.18
C ILE A 93 -3.10 -4.85 -0.79
N ALA A 94 -2.61 -4.13 0.23
CA ALA A 94 -3.20 -4.16 1.56
C ALA A 94 -4.64 -3.62 1.55
N ASP A 95 -4.87 -2.51 0.85
CA ASP A 95 -6.19 -1.88 0.71
C ASP A 95 -7.16 -2.71 -0.12
N LEU A 96 -6.66 -3.32 -1.20
CA LEU A 96 -7.44 -4.26 -1.99
C LEU A 96 -7.89 -5.44 -1.12
N THR A 97 -7.03 -5.90 -0.20
CA THR A 97 -7.40 -6.98 0.72
C THR A 97 -8.59 -6.57 1.60
N ASP A 98 -8.57 -5.38 2.19
CA ASP A 98 -9.72 -4.88 2.97
C ASP A 98 -10.98 -4.74 2.11
N CYS A 99 -10.86 -4.15 0.91
CA CYS A 99 -11.97 -4.03 -0.05
C CYS A 99 -12.59 -5.39 -0.42
N LEU A 100 -11.78 -6.43 -0.60
CA LEU A 100 -12.27 -7.78 -0.92
C LEU A 100 -13.02 -8.40 0.26
N PHE A 101 -12.49 -8.29 1.48
CA PHE A 101 -13.18 -8.80 2.67
C PHE A 101 -14.52 -8.08 2.89
N ILE A 102 -14.55 -6.75 2.75
CA ILE A 102 -15.77 -5.95 2.88
C ILE A 102 -16.79 -6.34 1.79
N ARG A 103 -16.39 -6.40 0.52
CA ARG A 103 -17.33 -6.65 -0.59
C ARG A 103 -17.90 -8.06 -0.59
N PHE A 104 -17.10 -9.06 -0.22
CA PHE A 104 -17.49 -10.46 -0.28
C PHE A 104 -17.98 -11.02 1.07
N ASN A 105 -18.05 -10.19 2.11
CA ASN A 105 -18.48 -10.58 3.47
C ASN A 105 -17.73 -11.82 4.02
N PHE A 106 -16.42 -11.87 3.78
CA PHE A 106 -15.54 -12.89 4.37
C PHE A 106 -15.17 -12.56 5.82
#